data_AF-A0A0B1TUB4-F1
#
_entry.id   AF-A0A0B1TUB4-F1
#
_cell.length_a   1.000
_cell.length_b   1.000
_cell.length_c   1.000
_cell.angle_alpha   90.00
_cell.angle_beta   90.00
_cell.angle_gamma   90.00
#
_symmetry.space_group_name_H-M   'P 1'
#
loop_
_entity.id
_entity.type
_entity.pdbx_description
1 polymer ?
#
loop_
_entity_poly.entity_id
_entity_poly.type
_entity_poly.pdbx_seq_one_letter_code
_entity_poly.pdbx_strand_id
1 'polypeptide(L)'
;MPQAFKDFVDIAFKLALLAAVACALYLYGEGRSVGRYQYIANGEQEYVMDTVTGVIYQGGFSMNHITGKETLSSAGANPRK
;
A
#
# COMPACT_ATOMS: atom_id res chain seq x y z
N MET A 1 -13.57 -11.79 45.52
CA MET A 1 -13.80 -10.61 44.67
C MET A 1 -15.28 -10.57 44.29
N PRO A 2 -15.92 -9.38 44.27
CA PRO A 2 -17.32 -9.22 43.90
C PRO A 2 -17.58 -9.70 42.46
N GLN A 3 -18.71 -10.37 42.21
CA GLN A 3 -19.06 -10.88 40.88
C GLN A 3 -19.13 -9.76 39.83
N ALA A 4 -19.75 -8.64 40.18
CA ALA A 4 -19.85 -7.46 39.31
C ALA A 4 -18.49 -6.91 38.85
N PHE A 5 -17.45 -7.04 39.67
CA PHE A 5 -16.10 -6.62 39.29
C PHE A 5 -15.51 -7.52 38.22
N LYS A 6 -15.72 -8.84 38.32
CA LYS A 6 -15.26 -9.79 37.30
C LYS A 6 -15.96 -9.55 35.97
N ASP A 7 -17.27 -9.32 36.01
CA ASP A 7 -18.07 -9.08 34.81
C ASP A 7 -17.64 -7.78 34.11
N PHE A 8 -17.36 -6.72 34.88
CA PHE A 8 -16.83 -5.46 34.35
C PHE A 8 -15.47 -5.65 33.66
N VAL A 9 -14.54 -6.38 34.30
CA VAL A 9 -13.20 -6.63 33.74
C VAL A 9 -13.30 -7.47 32.46
N ASP A 10 -14.18 -8.48 32.43
CA ASP A 10 -14.38 -9.32 31.25
C ASP A 10 -14.94 -8.51 30.06
N ILE A 11 -15.92 -7.65 30.31
CA ILE A 11 -16.49 -6.76 29.28
C ILE A 11 -15.43 -5.77 28.77
N ALA A 12 -14.68 -5.13 29.67
CA ALA A 12 -13.64 -4.18 29.30
C ALA A 12 -12.53 -4.84 28.46
N PHE A 13 -12.12 -6.05 28.84
CA PHE A 13 -11.12 -6.82 28.09
C PHE A 13 -11.60 -7.16 26.67
N LYS A 14 -12.85 -7.63 26.54
CA LYS A 14 -13.45 -7.96 25.23
C LYS A 14 -13.54 -6.73 24.32
N LEU A 15 -13.93 -5.58 24.87
CA LEU A 15 -13.97 -4.31 24.12
C LEU A 15 -12.57 -3.86 23.69
N ALA A 16 -11.59 -3.96 24.58
CA ALA A 16 -10.20 -3.63 24.27
C ALA A 16 -9.63 -4.53 23.16
N LEU A 17 -9.94 -5.83 23.20
CA LEU A 17 -9.52 -6.78 22.18
C LEU A 17 -10.12 -6.45 20.81
N LEU A 18 -11.43 -6.14 20.76
CA LEU A 18 -12.09 -5.73 19.52
C LEU A 18 -11.49 -4.43 18.96
N ALA A 19 -11.22 -3.45 19.80
CA ALA A 19 -10.59 -2.20 19.41
C ALA A 19 -9.16 -2.44 18.86
N ALA A 20 -8.38 -3.30 19.50
CA ALA A 20 -7.03 -3.66 19.06
C ALA A 20 -7.05 -4.34 17.68
N VAL A 21 -7.97 -5.28 17.46
CA VAL A 21 -8.14 -5.96 16.16
C VAL A 21 -8.56 -4.97 15.07
N ALA A 22 -9.52 -4.09 15.36
CA ALA A 22 -9.97 -3.06 14.42
C ALA A 22 -8.82 -2.11 14.02
N CYS A 23 -8.04 -1.66 15.00
CA CYS A 23 -6.89 -0.80 14.76
C CYS A 23 -5.80 -1.51 13.94
N ALA A 24 -5.51 -2.78 14.24
CA ALA A 24 -4.57 -3.57 13.47
C ALA A 24 -5.00 -3.76 12.01
N LEU A 25 -6.29 -4.04 11.77
CA LEU A 25 -6.84 -4.16 10.41
C LEU A 25 -6.78 -2.84 9.64
N TYR A 26 -7.08 -1.72 10.32
CA TYR A 26 -6.99 -0.38 9.73
C TYR A 26 -5.55 -0.07 9.28
N LEU A 27 -4.57 -0.25 10.18
CA LEU A 27 -3.16 -0.01 9.89
C LEU A 27 -2.61 -0.97 8.83
N TYR A 28 -3.05 -2.23 8.82
CA TYR A 28 -2.69 -3.20 7.78
C TYR A 28 -3.24 -2.79 6.41
N GLY A 29 -4.46 -2.22 6.38
CA GLY A 29 -5.05 -1.65 5.17
C GLY A 29 -4.28 -0.44 4.65
N GLU A 30 -3.88 0.48 5.52
CA GLU A 30 -3.07 1.64 5.16
C GLU A 30 -1.64 1.25 4.72
N GLY A 31 -1.02 0.29 5.38
CA GLY A 31 0.35 -0.14 5.09
C GLY A 31 0.57 -0.72 3.68
N ARG A 32 -0.50 -1.11 2.97
CA ARG A 32 -0.40 -1.57 1.57
C ARG A 32 0.12 -0.50 0.61
N SER A 33 -0.01 0.78 0.93
CA SER A 33 0.50 1.89 0.11
C SER A 33 1.91 2.36 0.49
N VAL A 34 2.46 1.89 1.62
CA VAL A 34 3.79 2.25 2.14
C VAL A 34 4.87 1.25 1.68
N GLY A 35 4.67 0.64 0.51
CA GLY A 35 5.68 -0.15 -0.17
C GLY A 35 6.61 0.74 -0.99
N ARG A 36 7.83 0.28 -1.28
CA ARG A 36 8.73 0.94 -2.25
C ARG A 36 8.04 1.19 -3.59
N TYR A 37 7.08 0.34 -3.96
CA TYR A 37 6.30 0.50 -5.18
C TYR A 37 4.85 0.81 -4.83
N GLN A 38 4.39 1.97 -5.24
CA GLN A 38 3.00 2.40 -5.12
C GLN A 38 2.28 2.17 -6.45
N TYR A 39 1.21 1.38 -6.41
CA TYR A 39 0.34 1.16 -7.57
C TYR A 39 -0.74 2.24 -7.60
N ILE A 40 -0.84 2.94 -8.73
CA ILE A 40 -1.83 4.01 -8.94
C ILE A 40 -2.69 3.60 -10.13
N ALA A 41 -3.99 3.42 -9.87
CA ALA A 41 -5.00 3.09 -10.88
C ALA A 41 -6.18 4.05 -10.71
N ASN A 42 -6.23 5.09 -11.54
CA ASN A 42 -7.24 6.16 -11.47
C ASN A 42 -8.23 6.13 -12.66
N GLY A 43 -8.48 4.95 -13.25
CA GLY A 43 -9.41 4.76 -14.37
C GLY A 43 -8.90 5.23 -15.73
N GLU A 44 -8.11 6.32 -15.78
CA GLU A 44 -7.46 6.82 -17.00
C GLU A 44 -5.98 6.42 -17.10
N GLN A 45 -5.33 6.21 -15.96
CA GLN A 45 -3.91 5.89 -15.89
C GLN A 45 -3.66 4.77 -14.89
N GLU A 46 -2.93 3.75 -15.35
CA GLU A 46 -2.38 2.68 -14.54
C GLU A 46 -0.86 2.74 -14.60
N TYR A 47 -0.22 3.05 -13.49
CA TYR A 47 1.24 3.07 -13.38
C TYR A 47 1.71 2.67 -11.99
N VAL A 48 2.97 2.25 -11.92
CA VAL A 48 3.65 1.89 -10.67
C VAL A 48 4.73 2.92 -10.40
N MET A 49 4.77 3.51 -9.22
CA MET A 49 5.79 4.48 -8.84
C MET A 49 6.72 3.88 -7.79
N ASP A 50 8.04 3.87 -8.04
CA ASP A 50 9.03 3.70 -6.97
C ASP A 50 9.04 4.97 -6.12
N THR A 51 8.49 4.89 -4.92
CA THR A 51 8.32 6.02 -3.99
C THR A 51 9.65 6.49 -3.39
N VAL A 52 10.72 5.68 -3.49
CA VAL A 52 12.06 6.02 -3.01
C VAL A 52 12.86 6.76 -4.07
N THR A 53 12.80 6.28 -5.32
CA THR A 53 13.62 6.84 -6.43
C THR A 53 12.85 7.81 -7.31
N GLY A 54 11.52 7.82 -7.21
CA GLY A 54 10.67 8.59 -8.08
C GLY A 54 10.53 8.04 -9.50
N VAL A 55 10.90 6.79 -9.74
CA VAL A 55 10.74 6.21 -11.07
C VAL A 55 9.31 5.72 -11.25
N ILE A 56 8.63 6.23 -12.28
CA ILE A 56 7.31 5.78 -12.72
C ILE A 56 7.50 4.70 -13.78
N TYR A 57 6.80 3.58 -13.64
CA TYR A 57 6.77 2.47 -14.58
C TYR A 57 5.36 2.38 -15.18
N GLN A 58 5.26 2.45 -16.51
CA GLN A 58 3.99 2.40 -17.23
C GLN A 58 4.19 1.71 -18.58
N GLY A 59 3.42 0.65 -18.86
CA GLY A 59 3.35 0.02 -20.19
C GLY A 59 4.68 -0.48 -20.78
N GLY A 60 5.67 -0.85 -19.95
CA GLY A 60 7.01 -1.25 -20.41
C GLY A 60 7.99 -0.08 -20.63
N PHE A 61 7.59 1.14 -20.24
CA PHE A 61 8.43 2.33 -20.17
C PHE A 61 8.65 2.68 -18.71
N SER A 62 9.76 3.36 -18.43
CA SER A 62 10.00 3.97 -17.13
C SER A 62 10.48 5.40 -17.27
N MET A 63 10.05 6.27 -16.37
CA MET A 63 10.41 7.68 -16.36
C MET A 63 10.81 8.09 -14.95
N ASN A 64 11.98 8.69 -14.78
CA ASN A 64 12.32 9.35 -13.53
C ASN A 64 11.56 10.69 -13.46
N HIS A 65 10.59 10.83 -12.55
CA HIS A 65 9.78 12.04 -12.46
C HIS A 65 10.56 13.27 -11.96
N ILE A 66 11.72 13.08 -11.33
CA ILE A 66 12.57 14.15 -10.80
C ILE A 66 13.47 14.70 -11.92
N THR A 67 14.08 13.81 -12.71
CA THR A 67 15.05 14.20 -13.75
C THR A 67 14.47 14.24 -15.16
N GLY A 68 13.23 13.79 -15.36
CA GLY A 68 12.59 13.69 -16.67
C GLY A 68 13.24 12.68 -17.64
N LYS A 69 14.12 11.80 -17.14
CA LYS A 69 14.80 10.81 -17.99
C LYS A 69 13.89 9.63 -18.22
N GLU A 70 13.59 9.36 -19.48
CA GLU A 70 12.83 8.19 -19.92
C GLU A 70 13.79 7.04 -20.25
N THR A 71 13.45 5.83 -19.82
CA THR A 71 14.12 4.59 -20.18
C THR A 71 13.08 3.65 -20.78
N LEU A 72 13.23 3.39 -22.07
CA LEU A 72 12.53 2.33 -22.78
C LEU A 72 13.00 1.00 -22.21
N SER A 73 12.10 0.16 -21.66
CA SER A 73 12.53 -1.21 -21.38
C SER A 73 12.84 -1.89 -22.71
N SER A 74 13.99 -2.56 -22.77
CA SER A 74 14.44 -3.29 -23.96
C SER A 74 13.48 -4.43 -24.36
N ALA A 75 12.40 -4.67 -23.61
CA ALA A 75 11.31 -5.58 -23.97
C ALA A 75 10.36 -5.01 -25.05
N GLY A 76 10.40 -3.70 -25.33
CA GLY A 76 9.70 -3.06 -26.45
C GLY A 76 10.54 -2.88 -27.72
N ALA A 77 11.82 -3.26 -27.68
CA ALA A 77 12.79 -3.02 -28.76
C ALA A 77 12.88 -4.16 -29.80
N ASN A 78 11.92 -5.10 -29.81
CA ASN A 78 11.75 -6.01 -30.93
C ASN A 78 10.68 -5.44 -31.86
N PRO A 79 11.03 -4.78 -32.97
CA PRO A 79 10.07 -4.57 -34.05
C PRO A 79 9.65 -5.96 -34.51
N ARG A 80 8.37 -6.30 -34.30
CA ARG A 80 7.77 -7.44 -35.01
C ARG A 80 7.93 -7.11 -36.50
N LYS A 81 8.82 -7.85 -37.16
CA LYS A 81 8.95 -7.84 -38.62
C LYS A 81 7.65 -8.29 -39.28
#